data_AF-A0A2S0U6K0-F1
#
_entry.id   AF-A0A2S0U6K0-F1
#
_cell.length_a   1.000
_cell.length_b   1.000
_cell.length_c   1.000
_cell.angle_alpha   90.00
_cell.angle_beta   90.00
_cell.angle_gamma   90.00
#
_symmetry.space_group_name_H-M   'P 1'
#
loop_
_entity.id
_entity.type
_entity.pdbx_description
1 polymer ?
#
loop_
_entity_poly.entity_id
_entity_poly.type
_entity_poly.pdbx_seq_one_letter_code
_entity_poly.pdbx_strand_id
1 'polypeptide(L)'
;MDQENLKNIIVQTIYEITNVEVTDHHINLLSNTYGISPVDLLYIIDSLEAQVDTPLFGLFEKNDHGVVTVSNLSQHIYQLLHSKQPIL
;
A
#
# COMPACT_ATOMS: atom_id res chain seq x y z
N MET A 1 -6.70 14.38 0.82
CA MET A 1 -5.50 13.66 1.26
C MET A 1 -4.47 13.74 0.14
N ASP A 2 -3.26 14.23 0.40
CA ASP A 2 -2.19 14.24 -0.60
C ASP A 2 -1.38 12.93 -0.58
N GLN A 3 -0.48 12.77 -1.56
CA GLN A 3 0.32 11.55 -1.69
C GLN A 3 1.28 11.34 -0.51
N GLU A 4 1.79 12.41 0.11
CA GLU A 4 2.74 12.29 1.21
C GLU A 4 2.06 11.82 2.50
N ASN A 5 0.84 12.32 2.77
CA ASN A 5 -0.02 11.80 3.83
C ASN A 5 -0.34 10.31 3.62
N LEU A 6 -0.57 9.88 2.38
CA LEU A 6 -0.78 8.46 2.05
C LEU A 6 0.45 7.61 2.38
N LYS A 7 1.67 8.08 2.08
CA LYS A 7 2.88 7.35 2.47
C LYS A 7 2.96 7.16 3.98
N ASN A 8 2.67 8.21 4.75
CA ASN A 8 2.67 8.14 6.21
C ASN A 8 1.64 7.13 6.74
N ILE A 9 0.44 7.12 6.16
CA ILE A 9 -0.61 6.14 6.50
C ILE A 9 -0.14 4.71 6.18
N ILE A 10 0.47 4.50 5.01
CA ILE A 10 0.98 3.18 4.61
C ILE A 10 2.09 2.71 5.57
N VAL A 11 3.09 3.55 5.85
CA VAL A 11 4.19 3.22 6.76
C VAL A 11 3.66 2.93 8.17
N GLN A 12 2.75 3.76 8.66
CA GLN A 12 2.14 3.58 9.98
C GLN A 12 1.35 2.27 10.05
N THR A 13 0.56 1.95 9.01
CA THR A 13 -0.22 0.70 8.94
C THR A 13 0.68 -0.53 8.89
N ILE A 14 1.79 -0.46 8.13
CA ILE A 14 2.80 -1.52 8.11
C ILE A 14 3.36 -1.73 9.52
N TYR A 15 3.75 -0.65 10.19
CA TYR A 15 4.31 -0.71 11.55
C TYR A 15 3.30 -1.29 12.55
N GLU A 16 2.04 -0.87 12.51
CA GLU A 16 0.99 -1.36 13.43
C GLU A 16 0.71 -2.86 13.28
N ILE A 17 0.78 -3.38 12.06
CA ILE A 17 0.46 -4.78 11.77
C ILE A 17 1.68 -5.69 11.97
N THR A 18 2.86 -5.22 11.60
CA THR A 18 4.07 -6.07 11.49
C THR A 18 5.16 -5.73 12.48
N ASN A 19 5.09 -4.55 13.13
CA ASN A 19 6.15 -3.95 13.94
C ASN A 19 7.45 -3.70 13.15
N VAL A 20 7.37 -3.62 11.82
CA VAL A 20 8.50 -3.33 10.92
C VAL A 20 8.55 -1.83 10.61
N GLU A 21 9.73 -1.25 10.75
CA GLU A 21 10.00 0.14 10.36
C GLU A 21 10.48 0.20 8.91
N VAL A 22 9.69 0.85 8.04
CA VAL A 22 10.05 1.04 6.63
C VAL A 22 10.83 2.34 6.46
N THR A 23 12.12 2.20 6.15
CA THR A 23 13.06 3.33 6.03
C THR A 23 13.33 3.78 4.59
N ASP A 24 13.01 2.94 3.59
CA ASP A 24 13.16 3.24 2.16
C ASP A 24 11.85 2.91 1.43
N HIS A 25 11.20 3.96 0.93
CA HIS A 25 9.88 3.84 0.30
C HIS A 25 9.92 3.23 -1.11
N HIS A 26 11.11 2.98 -1.66
CA HIS A 26 11.29 2.39 -2.99
C HIS A 26 11.66 0.89 -2.94
N ILE A 27 11.91 0.34 -1.75
CA ILE A 27 12.17 -1.09 -1.58
C ILE A 27 10.84 -1.85 -1.62
N ASN A 28 10.85 -3.00 -2.31
CA ASN A 28 9.70 -3.89 -2.38
C ASN A 28 9.40 -4.48 -0.99
N LEU A 29 8.16 -4.34 -0.51
CA LEU A 29 7.75 -4.81 0.81
C LEU A 29 7.83 -6.33 0.94
N LEU A 30 7.67 -7.08 -0.15
CA LEU A 30 7.84 -8.55 -0.18
C LEU A 30 9.29 -8.99 -0.42
N SER A 31 10.24 -8.06 -0.47
CA SER A 31 11.66 -8.42 -0.49
C SER A 31 12.10 -8.94 0.88
N ASN A 32 13.23 -9.66 0.89
CA ASN A 32 13.84 -10.15 2.13
C ASN A 32 14.34 -9.01 3.06
N THR A 33 14.34 -7.76 2.61
CA THR A 33 14.83 -6.61 3.39
C THR A 33 14.00 -6.36 4.64
N TYR A 34 12.68 -6.41 4.51
CA TYR A 34 11.76 -6.06 5.61
C TYR A 34 11.18 -7.30 6.32
N GLY A 35 11.31 -8.48 5.72
CA GLY A 35 10.77 -9.72 6.31
C GLY A 35 9.24 -9.74 6.39
N ILE A 36 8.55 -8.88 5.65
CA ILE A 36 7.08 -8.83 5.59
C ILE A 36 6.61 -10.02 4.75
N SER A 37 5.78 -10.86 5.34
CA SER A 37 5.23 -12.01 4.62
C SER A 37 4.12 -11.58 3.66
N PRO A 38 3.83 -12.38 2.61
CA PRO A 38 2.66 -12.13 1.77
C PRO A 38 1.33 -12.09 2.56
N VAL A 39 1.24 -12.84 3.67
CA VAL A 39 0.05 -12.85 4.53
C VAL A 39 -0.10 -11.52 5.25
N ASP A 40 0.99 -10.97 5.79
CA ASP A 40 0.97 -9.66 6.44
C ASP A 40 0.61 -8.56 5.45
N LEU A 41 1.09 -8.65 4.21
CA LEU A 41 0.72 -7.71 3.16
C LEU A 41 -0.79 -7.71 2.91
N LEU A 42 -1.46 -8.87 2.93
CA LEU A 42 -2.92 -8.94 2.79
C LEU A 42 -3.64 -8.17 3.91
N TYR A 43 -3.19 -8.32 5.17
CA TYR A 43 -3.73 -7.57 6.29
C TYR A 43 -3.44 -6.06 6.21
N ILE A 44 -2.26 -5.68 5.72
CA ILE A 44 -1.92 -4.28 5.47
C ILE A 44 -2.88 -3.67 4.46
N ILE A 45 -3.16 -4.37 3.36
CA ILE A 45 -4.08 -3.88 2.33
C ILE A 45 -5.51 -3.79 2.84
N ASP A 46 -6.01 -4.80 3.55
CA ASP A 46 -7.34 -4.80 4.18
C ASP A 46 -7.52 -3.60 5.14
N SER A 47 -6.50 -3.33 5.97
CA SER A 47 -6.51 -2.17 6.86
C SER A 47 -6.48 -0.83 6.10
N LEU A 48 -5.70 -0.73 5.02
CA LEU A 48 -5.66 0.47 4.18
C LEU A 48 -6.99 0.72 3.47
N GLU A 49 -7.64 -0.33 2.95
CA GLU A 49 -8.98 -0.24 2.34
C GLU A 49 -10.00 0.36 3.32
N ALA A 50 -10.00 -0.12 4.57
CA ALA A 50 -10.89 0.39 5.61
C ALA A 50 -10.61 1.86 5.97
N GLN A 51 -9.35 2.29 5.92
CA GLN A 51 -8.95 3.67 6.21
C GLN A 51 -9.28 4.65 5.07
N VAL A 52 -9.22 4.20 3.81
CA VAL A 52 -9.44 5.06 2.64
C VAL A 52 -10.82 4.91 2.00
N ASP A 53 -11.65 3.99 2.49
CA ASP A 53 -13.00 3.67 1.99
C ASP A 53 -13.01 3.42 0.47
N THR A 54 -12.04 2.66 -0.02
CA THR A 54 -11.86 2.37 -1.46
C THR A 54 -11.25 0.99 -1.63
N PRO A 55 -11.79 0.13 -2.52
CA PRO A 55 -11.18 -1.16 -2.83
C PRO A 55 -9.79 -0.99 -3.46
N LEU A 56 -8.78 -1.59 -2.84
CA LEU A 56 -7.38 -1.56 -3.21
C LEU A 56 -6.88 -2.89 -3.76
N PHE A 57 -7.54 -4.04 -3.50
CA PHE A 57 -7.12 -5.34 -4.05
C PHE A 57 -7.03 -5.34 -5.58
N GLY A 58 -7.88 -4.56 -6.26
CA GLY A 58 -7.82 -4.37 -7.71
C GLY A 58 -6.51 -3.75 -8.22
N LEU A 59 -5.68 -3.16 -7.34
CA LEU A 59 -4.33 -2.71 -7.68
C LEU A 59 -3.43 -3.88 -8.05
N PHE A 60 -3.56 -5.04 -7.41
CA PHE A 60 -2.71 -6.21 -7.70
C PHE A 60 -3.14 -6.95 -8.97
N GLU A 61 -4.40 -6.81 -9.38
CA GLU A 61 -4.89 -7.41 -10.62
C GLU A 61 -4.36 -6.69 -11.87
N LYS A 62 -4.09 -5.38 -11.75
CA LYS A 62 -3.77 -4.49 -12.87
C LYS A 62 -2.30 -4.09 -12.96
N ASN A 63 -1.51 -4.38 -11.94
CA ASN A 63 -0.11 -3.98 -11.87
C ASN A 63 0.80 -5.19 -11.60
N ASP A 64 2.07 -5.08 -11.98
CA ASP A 64 3.07 -6.09 -11.66
C ASP A 64 3.51 -5.99 -10.18
N HIS A 65 4.37 -6.93 -9.77
CA HIS A 65 4.94 -6.98 -8.42
C HIS A 65 5.74 -5.71 -8.03
N GLY A 66 6.07 -4.84 -8.99
CA GLY A 66 6.67 -3.54 -8.73
C GLY A 66 5.74 -2.58 -7.99
N VAL A 67 4.42 -2.82 -7.98
CA VAL A 67 3.44 -1.99 -7.24
C VAL A 67 3.70 -1.99 -5.73
N VAL A 68 4.35 -3.03 -5.20
CA VAL A 68 4.45 -3.30 -3.75
C VAL A 68 5.60 -2.54 -3.08
N THR A 69 5.72 -1.24 -3.36
CA THR A 69 6.59 -0.30 -2.63
C THR A 69 5.70 0.79 -2.01
N VAL A 70 6.14 1.44 -0.92
CA VAL A 70 5.36 2.54 -0.32
C VAL A 70 5.14 3.68 -1.32
N SER A 71 6.17 4.00 -2.11
CA SER A 71 6.09 5.02 -3.16
C SER A 71 5.05 4.67 -4.23
N ASN A 72 5.03 3.44 -4.72
CA ASN A 72 4.09 3.03 -5.76
C ASN A 72 2.67 2.86 -5.21
N LEU A 73 2.50 2.23 -4.03
CA LEU A 73 1.20 2.12 -3.37
C LEU A 73 0.57 3.49 -3.13
N SER A 74 1.32 4.43 -2.55
CA SER A 74 0.81 5.79 -2.31
C SER A 74 0.40 6.49 -3.61
N GLN A 75 1.18 6.33 -4.68
CA GLN A 75 0.87 6.90 -5.99
C GLN A 75 -0.42 6.30 -6.58
N HIS A 76 -0.55 4.98 -6.56
CA HIS A 76 -1.70 4.28 -7.13
C HIS A 76 -2.98 4.53 -6.32
N ILE A 77 -2.91 4.50 -4.99
CA ILE A 77 -4.04 4.83 -4.12
C ILE A 77 -4.44 6.30 -4.34
N TYR A 78 -3.47 7.21 -4.40
CA TYR A 78 -3.74 8.62 -4.69
C TYR A 78 -4.46 8.77 -6.04
N GLN A 79 -3.98 8.09 -7.09
CA GLN A 79 -4.63 8.09 -8.39
C GLN A 79 -6.05 7.54 -8.31
N LEU A 80 -6.29 6.41 -7.63
CA LEU A 80 -7.64 5.85 -7.47
C LEU A 80 -8.60 6.85 -6.80
N LEU A 81 -8.18 7.47 -5.71
CA LEU A 81 -9.01 8.42 -4.95
C LEU A 81 -9.35 9.70 -5.74
N HIS A 82 -8.50 10.08 -6.70
CA HIS A 82 -8.68 11.31 -7.49
C HIS A 82 -9.14 11.04 -8.94
N SER A 83 -9.19 9.78 -9.35
CA SER A 83 -9.72 9.36 -10.65
C SER A 83 -11.20 9.03 -10.50
N LYS A 84 -12.07 9.65 -11.30
CA LYS A 84 -13.50 9.27 -11.41
C LYS A 84 -13.72 7.92 -12.11
N GLN A 85 -12.84 6.93 -11.94
CA GLN A 85 -13.04 5.62 -12.56
C GLN A 85 -13.63 4.65 -11.54
N PRO A 86 -14.89 4.20 -11.72
CA PRO A 86 -15.42 3.12 -10.92
C PRO A 86 -14.65 1.84 -11.25
N ILE A 87 -14.26 1.10 -10.21
CA ILE A 87 -13.85 -0.29 -10.36
C ILE A 87 -15.16 -1.05 -10.65
N LEU A 88 -15.34 -1.45 -11.91
CA LEU A 88 -16.40 -2.36 -12.38
C LEU A 88 -16.11 -3.78 -11.94
#